data_AF-A0A519UZ55-F1
#
_entry.id   AF-A0A519UZ55-F1
#
_cell.length_a   1.000
_cell.length_b   1.000
_cell.length_c   1.000
_cell.angle_alpha   90.00
_cell.angle_beta   90.00
_cell.angle_gamma   90.00
#
_symmetry.space_group_name_H-M   'P 1'
#
loop_
_entity.id
_entity.type
_entity.pdbx_description
1 polymer ?
#
loop_
_entity_poly.entity_id
_entity_poly.type
_entity_poly.pdbx_seq_one_letter_code
_entity_poly.pdbx_strand_id
1 'polypeptide(L)'
;MNLIFNLFLSVILTFFSTLIFSQTIPYKFSNQIETYIKENPGGFTLQLAATDYAFQGNLSKALTTWNLQRPNINKISMNVNDSSFYAQSIVKSAKEYIIERSKTEDIVILNELHHNPTHRVFAASLLKDLYANGYRYLGLEALIDSTINDRGFVVQESGFYTAEPEFANFINEALALGFKVFGYEASAEAKWDDDNWRNREIAQAHNIHHYMQTNKEGKYFIYCGAGHAFEGNNNGRGLSMAGILAGLTKINPFTIDQNRYSYKGETRYNHPLSLLIKAQEPVILENKDGKVFNSSSNSYETDISIIQPVSMFEDAENYLIKLDPKRINYRYSLDSLKSFPALIFYHHKKNHNIHKLAVPVGVIEIKSKEDITQLYLKPNDYTVEIRYQ
;
A
#
# COMPACT_ATOMS: atom_id res chain seq x y z
N MET A 1 -5.35 36.64 -18.80
CA MET A 1 -4.62 36.58 -17.52
C MET A 1 -5.61 36.13 -16.45
N ASN A 2 -5.94 34.83 -16.41
CA ASN A 2 -6.92 34.27 -15.47
C ASN A 2 -6.31 33.02 -14.84
N LEU A 3 -5.98 33.14 -13.56
CA LEU A 3 -5.58 32.07 -12.66
C LEU A 3 -6.75 31.08 -12.52
N ILE A 4 -6.57 29.85 -12.99
CA ILE A 4 -7.38 28.70 -12.57
C ILE A 4 -6.60 28.02 -11.45
N PHE A 5 -6.97 28.35 -10.21
CA PHE A 5 -6.47 27.70 -9.02
C PHE A 5 -7.11 26.31 -8.93
N ASN A 6 -6.32 25.25 -9.12
CA ASN A 6 -6.72 23.88 -8.82
C ASN A 6 -6.85 23.73 -7.30
N LEU A 7 -8.07 23.79 -6.80
CA LEU A 7 -8.38 23.51 -5.40
C LEU A 7 -8.37 21.98 -5.19
N PHE A 8 -7.19 21.42 -4.88
CA PHE A 8 -7.11 20.08 -4.29
C PHE A 8 -7.60 20.18 -2.84
N LEU A 9 -8.89 19.94 -2.64
CA LEU A 9 -9.45 19.74 -1.31
C LEU A 9 -8.95 18.39 -0.79
N SER A 10 -7.81 18.43 -0.09
CA SER A 10 -7.33 17.37 0.76
C SER A 10 -8.22 17.34 2.00
N VAL A 11 -9.29 16.55 1.95
CA VAL A 11 -10.06 16.20 3.13
C VAL A 11 -9.20 15.24 3.95
N ILE A 12 -8.43 15.80 4.86
CA ILE A 12 -7.69 15.05 5.89
C ILE A 12 -8.70 14.53 6.89
N LEU A 13 -8.66 13.21 7.01
CA LEU A 13 -9.35 12.46 8.03
C LEU A 13 -8.78 12.84 9.40
N THR A 14 -9.57 13.57 10.17
CA THR A 14 -9.43 13.59 11.62
C THR A 14 -10.73 13.14 12.19
N PHE A 15 -10.79 11.85 12.55
CA PHE A 15 -11.62 11.28 13.61
C PHE A 15 -11.32 9.78 13.69
N PHE A 16 -10.13 9.41 14.18
CA PHE A 16 -9.96 8.13 14.87
C PHE A 16 -10.19 8.37 16.37
N SER A 17 -11.40 8.82 16.72
CA SER A 17 -11.86 8.73 18.11
C SER A 17 -12.69 7.46 18.23
N THR A 18 -12.08 6.44 18.85
CA THR A 18 -12.80 5.38 19.57
C THR A 18 -14.07 4.88 18.88
N LEU A 19 -13.94 4.30 17.67
CA LEU A 19 -14.85 3.23 17.34
C LEU A 19 -14.49 2.11 18.32
N ILE A 20 -15.39 1.88 19.27
CA ILE A 20 -15.41 0.64 20.04
C ILE A 20 -15.33 -0.46 18.97
N PHE A 21 -14.17 -1.10 18.86
CA PHE A 21 -14.05 -2.36 18.14
C PHE A 21 -14.88 -3.36 18.94
N SER A 22 -16.20 -3.33 18.70
CA SER A 22 -17.01 -4.53 18.78
C SER A 22 -16.28 -5.61 17.98
N GLN A 23 -16.43 -6.87 18.36
CA GLN A 23 -15.82 -8.06 17.75
C GLN A 23 -16.28 -8.31 16.30
N THR A 24 -16.33 -7.26 15.46
CA THR A 24 -16.68 -7.34 14.06
C THR A 24 -15.43 -7.66 13.28
N ILE A 25 -15.35 -8.92 12.82
CA ILE A 25 -14.39 -9.40 11.83
C ILE A 25 -14.30 -8.36 10.69
N PRO A 26 -13.09 -7.93 10.28
CA PRO A 26 -12.92 -6.78 9.38
C PRO A 26 -13.40 -7.05 7.94
N TYR A 27 -13.58 -8.31 7.57
CA TYR A 27 -14.03 -8.72 6.24
C TYR A 27 -15.54 -8.54 6.10
N LYS A 28 -16.01 -7.97 4.99
CA LYS A 28 -17.44 -7.75 4.69
C LYS A 28 -17.85 -8.44 3.40
N PHE A 29 -19.12 -8.81 3.29
CA PHE A 29 -19.72 -9.24 2.02
C PHE A 29 -19.93 -8.03 1.09
N SER A 30 -19.94 -8.25 -0.22
CA SER A 30 -20.11 -7.17 -1.22
C SER A 30 -21.37 -6.35 -0.94
N ASN A 31 -22.48 -7.02 -0.62
CA ASN A 31 -23.76 -6.32 -0.38
C ASN A 31 -23.75 -5.47 0.89
N GLN A 32 -22.96 -5.82 1.90
CA GLN A 32 -22.77 -4.99 3.09
C GLN A 32 -21.98 -3.73 2.74
N ILE A 33 -20.93 -3.86 1.91
CA ILE A 33 -20.16 -2.72 1.42
C ILE A 33 -21.04 -1.81 0.55
N GLU A 34 -21.81 -2.39 -0.38
CA GLU A 34 -22.74 -1.67 -1.26
C GLU A 34 -23.85 -0.95 -0.47
N THR A 35 -24.43 -1.61 0.53
CA THR A 35 -25.40 -0.99 1.45
C THR A 35 -24.78 0.18 2.20
N TYR A 36 -23.57 0.01 2.74
CA TYR A 36 -22.88 1.08 3.46
C TYR A 36 -22.62 2.31 2.59
N ILE A 37 -22.20 2.12 1.33
CA ILE A 37 -22.04 3.22 0.36
C ILE A 37 -23.37 3.95 0.14
N LYS A 38 -24.46 3.20 -0.06
CA LYS A 38 -25.79 3.75 -0.34
C LYS A 38 -26.32 4.57 0.85
N GLU A 39 -26.10 4.09 2.06
CA GLU A 39 -26.57 4.74 3.29
C GLU A 39 -25.71 5.94 3.71
N ASN A 40 -24.43 5.98 3.29
CA ASN A 40 -23.47 7.00 3.71
C ASN A 40 -22.75 7.63 2.50
N PRO A 41 -23.45 8.34 1.59
CA PRO A 41 -22.82 8.88 0.40
C PRO A 41 -21.71 9.89 0.76
N GLY A 42 -20.52 9.71 0.20
CA GLY A 42 -19.40 10.64 0.43
C GLY A 42 -18.06 10.08 0.00
N GLY A 43 -17.09 10.98 -0.21
CA GLY A 43 -15.74 10.61 -0.65
C GLY A 43 -15.06 9.67 0.34
N PHE A 44 -15.14 9.96 1.64
CA PHE A 44 -14.54 9.12 2.68
C PHE A 44 -15.14 7.71 2.72
N THR A 45 -16.46 7.59 2.61
CA THR A 45 -17.14 6.28 2.52
C THR A 45 -16.61 5.45 1.37
N LEU A 46 -16.37 6.07 0.21
CA LEU A 46 -15.79 5.38 -0.95
C LEU A 46 -14.35 4.93 -0.68
N GLN A 47 -13.56 5.69 0.08
CA GLN A 47 -12.22 5.27 0.50
C GLN A 47 -12.25 4.06 1.43
N LEU A 48 -13.16 4.06 2.42
CA LEU A 48 -13.37 2.92 3.30
C LEU A 48 -13.88 1.70 2.53
N ALA A 49 -14.86 1.88 1.64
CA ALA A 49 -15.40 0.79 0.84
C ALA A 49 -14.35 0.20 -0.13
N ALA A 50 -13.51 1.04 -0.73
CA ALA A 50 -12.38 0.56 -1.53
C ALA A 50 -11.40 -0.28 -0.69
N THR A 51 -11.16 0.12 0.55
CA THR A 51 -10.35 -0.65 1.51
C THR A 51 -11.02 -1.97 1.90
N ASP A 52 -12.33 -1.95 2.20
CA ASP A 52 -13.10 -3.17 2.50
C ASP A 52 -13.06 -4.17 1.34
N TYR A 53 -13.12 -3.69 0.08
CA TYR A 53 -12.94 -4.55 -1.09
C TYR A 53 -11.51 -5.10 -1.22
N ALA A 54 -10.49 -4.33 -0.83
CA ALA A 54 -9.13 -4.84 -0.75
C ALA A 54 -9.00 -5.95 0.31
N PHE A 55 -9.64 -5.80 1.48
CA PHE A 55 -9.67 -6.84 2.52
C PHE A 55 -10.35 -8.12 2.03
N GLN A 56 -11.34 -7.99 1.14
CA GLN A 56 -12.03 -9.09 0.47
C GLN A 56 -11.18 -9.75 -0.63
N GLY A 57 -9.99 -9.22 -0.97
CA GLY A 57 -9.20 -9.68 -2.10
C GLY A 57 -9.69 -9.21 -3.47
N ASN A 58 -10.72 -8.34 -3.52
CA ASN A 58 -11.33 -7.88 -4.76
C ASN A 58 -10.64 -6.60 -5.28
N LEU A 59 -9.48 -6.77 -5.90
CA LEU A 59 -8.66 -5.67 -6.42
C LEU A 59 -9.43 -4.78 -7.41
N SER A 60 -10.21 -5.38 -8.32
CA SER A 60 -10.97 -4.62 -9.34
C SER A 60 -11.99 -3.69 -8.69
N LYS A 61 -12.78 -4.20 -7.74
CA LYS A 61 -13.73 -3.37 -6.99
C LYS A 61 -13.04 -2.35 -6.10
N ALA A 62 -11.90 -2.68 -5.49
CA ALA A 62 -11.12 -1.74 -4.68
C ALA A 62 -10.71 -0.50 -5.51
N LEU A 63 -10.10 -0.73 -6.69
CA LEU A 63 -9.66 0.35 -7.58
C LEU A 63 -10.83 1.16 -8.16
N THR A 64 -11.87 0.49 -8.65
CA THR A 64 -13.03 1.18 -9.27
C THR A 64 -13.87 1.93 -8.24
N THR A 65 -14.02 1.42 -7.02
CA THR A 65 -14.73 2.11 -5.94
C THR A 65 -13.99 3.38 -5.51
N TRP A 66 -12.66 3.33 -5.44
CA TRP A 66 -11.85 4.51 -5.13
C TRP A 66 -12.05 5.63 -6.17
N ASN A 67 -12.14 5.26 -7.45
CA ASN A 67 -12.34 6.18 -8.56
C ASN A 67 -13.68 6.93 -8.52
N LEU A 68 -14.71 6.36 -7.88
CA LEU A 68 -16.03 7.00 -7.73
C LEU A 68 -15.99 8.33 -6.97
N GLN A 69 -14.88 8.66 -6.30
CA GLN A 69 -14.66 9.97 -5.70
C GLN A 69 -14.52 11.09 -6.74
N ARG A 70 -14.17 10.75 -7.98
CA ARG A 70 -13.94 11.70 -9.09
C ARG A 70 -14.60 11.19 -10.38
N PRO A 71 -15.93 10.99 -10.39
CA PRO A 71 -16.62 10.29 -11.47
C PRO A 71 -16.52 11.00 -12.82
N ASN A 72 -16.29 12.32 -12.80
CA ASN A 72 -16.20 13.20 -13.96
C ASN A 72 -14.76 13.63 -14.27
N ILE A 73 -13.74 12.87 -13.83
CA ILE A 73 -12.36 13.21 -14.17
C ILE A 73 -12.16 13.11 -15.69
N ASN A 74 -11.55 14.14 -16.28
CA ASN A 74 -11.08 14.07 -17.65
C ASN A 74 -9.93 13.07 -17.75
N LYS A 75 -9.80 12.39 -18.90
CA LYS A 75 -8.66 11.52 -19.16
C LYS A 75 -7.36 12.30 -18.93
N ILE A 76 -6.48 11.73 -18.10
CA ILE A 76 -5.18 12.33 -17.79
C ILE A 76 -4.36 12.44 -19.09
N SER A 77 -3.83 13.61 -19.37
CA SER A 77 -2.94 13.86 -20.50
C SER A 77 -1.47 13.80 -20.07
N MET A 78 -0.61 13.38 -20.99
CA MET A 78 0.84 13.37 -20.77
C MET A 78 1.35 14.80 -20.87
N ASN A 79 2.07 15.27 -19.86
CA ASN A 79 2.72 16.59 -19.91
C ASN A 79 4.03 16.52 -20.72
N VAL A 80 4.58 17.68 -21.10
CA VAL A 80 5.81 17.78 -21.93
C VAL A 80 7.04 17.22 -21.23
N ASN A 81 7.15 17.36 -19.91
CA ASN A 81 8.29 16.85 -19.15
C ASN A 81 8.28 15.31 -19.14
N ASP A 82 7.13 14.71 -18.84
CA ASP A 82 6.93 13.27 -18.84
C ASP A 82 7.23 12.66 -20.22
N SER A 83 6.72 13.27 -21.29
CA SER A 83 6.93 12.78 -22.65
C SER A 83 8.37 12.93 -23.14
N SER A 84 9.00 14.07 -22.85
CA SER A 84 10.40 14.34 -23.21
C SER A 84 11.36 13.42 -22.43
N PHE A 85 11.10 13.22 -21.14
CA PHE A 85 11.91 12.33 -20.31
C PHE A 85 11.81 10.89 -20.82
N TYR A 86 10.59 10.40 -21.08
CA TYR A 86 10.37 9.07 -21.62
C TYR A 86 11.11 8.85 -22.95
N ALA A 87 11.04 9.81 -23.89
CA ALA A 87 11.70 9.71 -25.19
C ALA A 87 13.23 9.58 -25.12
N GLN A 88 13.84 9.99 -24.00
CA GLN A 88 15.29 9.98 -23.78
C GLN A 88 15.75 8.92 -22.78
N SER A 89 14.84 8.06 -22.34
CA SER A 89 15.08 7.10 -21.28
C SER A 89 15.12 5.66 -21.75
N ILE A 90 15.84 4.84 -21.00
CA ILE A 90 15.73 3.39 -21.02
C ILE A 90 14.86 2.93 -19.85
N VAL A 91 14.19 1.80 -20.04
CA VAL A 91 13.38 1.14 -19.01
C VAL A 91 14.28 0.17 -18.25
N LYS A 92 14.32 0.28 -16.91
CA LYS A 92 15.05 -0.65 -16.04
C LYS A 92 14.15 -1.20 -14.93
N SER A 93 14.49 -2.36 -14.39
CA SER A 93 13.78 -2.94 -13.25
C SER A 93 13.84 -1.99 -12.04
N ALA A 94 12.67 -1.64 -11.48
CA ALA A 94 12.63 -0.80 -10.29
C ALA A 94 13.23 -1.53 -9.09
N LYS A 95 12.94 -2.83 -8.96
CA LYS A 95 13.49 -3.66 -7.88
C LYS A 95 15.02 -3.64 -7.91
N GLU A 96 15.64 -3.98 -9.05
CA GLU A 96 17.10 -4.03 -9.14
C GLU A 96 17.73 -2.67 -8.81
N TYR A 97 17.16 -1.58 -9.34
CA TYR A 97 17.62 -0.22 -9.06
C TYR A 97 17.56 0.13 -7.56
N ILE A 98 16.42 -0.15 -6.91
CA ILE A 98 16.22 0.13 -5.48
C ILE A 98 17.18 -0.69 -4.64
N ILE A 99 17.36 -1.98 -4.95
CA ILE A 99 18.29 -2.85 -4.22
C ILE A 99 19.73 -2.36 -4.39
N GLU A 100 20.14 -1.91 -5.58
CA GLU A 100 21.47 -1.34 -5.77
C GLU A 100 21.67 -0.08 -4.94
N ARG A 101 20.74 0.88 -5.00
CA ARG A 101 20.77 2.10 -4.17
C ARG A 101 20.85 1.77 -2.69
N SER A 102 20.03 0.82 -2.22
CA SER A 102 19.91 0.48 -0.81
C SER A 102 21.22 0.04 -0.14
N LYS A 103 22.25 -0.36 -0.91
CA LYS A 103 23.60 -0.64 -0.38
C LYS A 103 24.22 0.59 0.29
N THR A 104 23.97 1.79 -0.22
CA THR A 104 24.51 3.05 0.32
C THR A 104 23.49 3.88 1.09
N GLU A 105 22.20 3.64 0.90
CA GLU A 105 21.15 4.34 1.65
C GLU A 105 20.94 3.74 3.04
N ASP A 106 20.81 4.58 4.07
CA ASP A 106 20.49 4.15 5.44
C ASP A 106 18.98 4.12 5.73
N ILE A 107 18.21 4.90 4.99
CA ILE A 107 16.76 5.00 5.09
C ILE A 107 16.16 4.91 3.69
N VAL A 108 15.24 3.97 3.48
CA VAL A 108 14.40 3.90 2.28
C VAL A 108 12.96 4.14 2.69
N ILE A 109 12.29 5.07 2.01
CA ILE A 109 10.88 5.39 2.25
C ILE A 109 10.08 5.07 0.99
N LEU A 110 9.16 4.11 1.08
CA LEU A 110 8.29 3.69 -0.02
C LEU A 110 6.84 3.98 0.35
N ASN A 111 6.14 4.76 -0.47
CA ASN A 111 4.74 5.10 -0.21
C ASN A 111 3.77 4.07 -0.78
N GLU A 112 2.46 4.29 -0.59
CA GLU A 112 1.43 3.46 -1.19
C GLU A 112 0.07 4.12 -1.38
N LEU A 113 -0.88 3.34 -1.90
CA LEU A 113 -2.30 3.58 -1.74
C LEU A 113 -2.91 2.46 -0.89
N HIS A 114 -3.56 2.81 0.21
CA HIS A 114 -4.10 1.83 1.17
C HIS A 114 -5.09 0.83 0.58
N HIS A 115 -5.79 1.19 -0.50
CA HIS A 115 -6.74 0.32 -1.19
C HIS A 115 -6.12 -0.50 -2.33
N ASN A 116 -4.82 -0.34 -2.61
CA ASN A 116 -4.14 -1.04 -3.70
C ASN A 116 -3.15 -2.09 -3.17
N PRO A 117 -3.60 -3.35 -2.93
CA PRO A 117 -2.75 -4.40 -2.35
C PRO A 117 -1.53 -4.75 -3.22
N THR A 118 -1.52 -4.40 -4.50
CA THR A 118 -0.39 -4.68 -5.39
C THR A 118 0.88 -3.92 -4.99
N HIS A 119 0.73 -2.77 -4.31
CA HIS A 119 1.85 -2.02 -3.76
C HIS A 119 2.56 -2.79 -2.64
N ARG A 120 1.79 -3.57 -1.85
CA ARG A 120 2.30 -4.44 -0.79
C ARG A 120 3.06 -5.63 -1.34
N VAL A 121 2.58 -6.21 -2.44
CA VAL A 121 3.31 -7.29 -3.13
C VAL A 121 4.66 -6.80 -3.65
N PHE A 122 4.70 -5.61 -4.27
CA PHE A 122 5.97 -5.02 -4.69
C PHE A 122 6.90 -4.76 -3.51
N ALA A 123 6.40 -4.16 -2.42
CA ALA A 123 7.20 -3.92 -1.21
C ALA A 123 7.77 -5.21 -0.61
N ALA A 124 6.96 -6.27 -0.55
CA ALA A 124 7.39 -7.59 -0.08
C ALA A 124 8.53 -8.15 -0.94
N SER A 125 8.49 -7.93 -2.27
CA SER A 125 9.54 -8.39 -3.18
C SER A 125 10.93 -7.79 -2.88
N LEU A 126 11.00 -6.65 -2.19
CA LEU A 126 12.24 -5.97 -1.81
C LEU A 126 12.86 -6.54 -0.52
N LEU A 127 12.06 -7.11 0.38
CA LEU A 127 12.44 -7.38 1.77
C LEU A 127 13.69 -8.25 1.91
N LYS A 128 13.78 -9.35 1.17
CA LYS A 128 14.92 -10.28 1.27
C LYS A 128 16.24 -9.58 0.92
N ASP A 129 16.23 -8.81 -0.14
CA ASP A 129 17.43 -8.17 -0.68
C ASP A 129 17.79 -6.91 0.14
N LEU A 130 16.78 -6.18 0.64
CA LEU A 130 17.00 -5.13 1.66
C LEU A 130 17.62 -5.71 2.93
N TYR A 131 17.13 -6.85 3.42
CA TYR A 131 17.71 -7.51 4.59
C TYR A 131 19.18 -7.90 4.34
N ALA A 132 19.49 -8.43 3.15
CA ALA A 132 20.87 -8.72 2.75
C ALA A 132 21.76 -7.47 2.74
N ASN A 133 21.19 -6.31 2.39
CA ASN A 133 21.88 -5.01 2.40
C ASN A 133 21.92 -4.32 3.78
N GLY A 134 21.53 -5.01 4.85
CA GLY A 134 21.68 -4.52 6.23
C GLY A 134 20.44 -3.81 6.81
N TYR A 135 19.29 -3.86 6.12
CA TYR A 135 18.04 -3.36 6.67
C TYR A 135 17.54 -4.30 7.77
N ARG A 136 17.20 -3.73 8.93
CA ARG A 136 16.77 -4.48 10.11
C ARG A 136 15.46 -3.97 10.69
N TYR A 137 15.07 -2.75 10.37
CA TYR A 137 13.88 -2.11 10.92
C TYR A 137 12.87 -1.80 9.82
N LEU A 138 11.62 -2.23 10.02
CA LEU A 138 10.48 -1.91 9.15
C LEU A 138 9.51 -1.01 9.92
N GLY A 139 9.45 0.27 9.56
CA GLY A 139 8.49 1.22 10.10
C GLY A 139 7.19 1.19 9.30
N LEU A 140 6.05 1.08 9.98
CA LEU A 140 4.72 1.00 9.36
C LEU A 140 3.79 2.07 9.93
N GLU A 141 3.20 2.86 9.03
CA GLU A 141 2.17 3.85 9.41
C GLU A 141 0.96 3.22 10.09
N ALA A 142 0.51 2.07 9.59
CA ALA A 142 -0.77 1.48 9.99
C ALA A 142 -0.70 0.53 11.20
N LEU A 143 0.47 0.37 11.82
CA LEU A 143 0.69 -0.60 12.89
C LEU A 143 0.48 0.04 14.27
N ILE A 144 -0.37 -0.56 15.10
CA ILE A 144 -0.59 -0.17 16.51
C ILE A 144 -0.18 -1.27 17.50
N ASP A 145 0.34 -2.37 16.97
CA ASP A 145 0.64 -3.59 17.72
C ASP A 145 2.06 -3.60 18.30
N SER A 146 2.17 -3.43 19.61
CA SER A 146 3.46 -3.50 20.30
C SER A 146 4.02 -4.92 20.45
N THR A 147 3.17 -5.95 20.30
CA THR A 147 3.52 -7.35 20.59
C THR A 147 3.87 -8.16 19.34
N ILE A 148 3.77 -7.54 18.16
CA ILE A 148 3.93 -8.22 16.88
C ILE A 148 5.30 -8.90 16.70
N ASN A 149 6.36 -8.29 17.22
CA ASN A 149 7.72 -8.84 17.11
C ASN A 149 7.90 -10.12 17.94
N ASP A 150 7.19 -10.24 19.06
CA ASP A 150 7.25 -11.42 19.92
C ASP A 150 6.34 -12.53 19.39
N ARG A 151 5.16 -12.15 18.87
CA ARG A 151 4.20 -13.08 18.25
C ARG A 151 4.70 -13.62 16.90
N GLY A 152 5.43 -12.81 16.13
CA GLY A 152 6.00 -13.19 14.84
C GLY A 152 5.00 -13.24 13.68
N PHE A 153 3.76 -12.76 13.87
CA PHE A 153 2.78 -12.61 12.80
C PHE A 153 1.67 -11.60 13.14
N VAL A 154 1.00 -11.11 12.09
CA VAL A 154 -0.11 -10.14 12.16
C VAL A 154 -1.42 -10.80 12.59
N VAL A 155 -2.16 -10.11 13.46
CA VAL A 155 -3.54 -10.43 13.85
C VAL A 155 -4.47 -9.28 13.45
N GLN A 156 -5.79 -9.53 13.42
CA GLN A 156 -6.78 -8.53 12.97
C GLN A 156 -6.72 -7.24 13.81
N GLU A 157 -6.29 -7.33 15.07
CA GLU A 157 -6.13 -6.20 15.99
C GLU A 157 -4.80 -5.46 15.80
N SER A 158 -3.89 -5.93 14.93
CA SER A 158 -2.58 -5.31 14.76
C SER A 158 -2.65 -3.88 14.21
N GLY A 159 -3.77 -3.53 13.57
CA GLY A 159 -4.04 -2.23 12.97
C GLY A 159 -5.02 -2.34 11.81
N PHE A 160 -5.79 -1.28 11.57
CA PHE A 160 -6.90 -1.30 10.60
C PHE A 160 -6.45 -1.82 9.23
N TYR A 161 -5.49 -1.16 8.57
CA TYR A 161 -5.01 -1.59 7.26
C TYR A 161 -4.19 -2.88 7.31
N THR A 162 -3.57 -3.22 8.44
CA THR A 162 -2.77 -4.45 8.56
C THR A 162 -3.64 -5.73 8.54
N ALA A 163 -4.96 -5.60 8.70
CA ALA A 163 -5.91 -6.68 8.52
C ALA A 163 -6.16 -7.05 7.04
N GLU A 164 -5.65 -6.25 6.09
CA GLU A 164 -5.65 -6.59 4.67
C GLU A 164 -4.69 -7.78 4.40
N PRO A 165 -5.13 -8.83 3.68
CA PRO A 165 -4.31 -10.03 3.46
C PRO A 165 -2.90 -9.78 2.88
N GLU A 166 -2.75 -8.95 1.85
CA GLU A 166 -1.43 -8.71 1.24
C GLU A 166 -0.52 -7.82 2.09
N PHE A 167 -1.07 -6.90 2.87
CA PHE A 167 -0.32 -6.16 3.88
C PHE A 167 0.13 -7.12 5.00
N ALA A 168 -0.75 -7.99 5.51
CA ALA A 168 -0.33 -9.00 6.49
C ALA A 168 0.75 -9.94 5.93
N ASN A 169 0.64 -10.37 4.68
CA ASN A 169 1.66 -11.17 4.00
C ASN A 169 3.01 -10.44 3.94
N PHE A 170 3.01 -9.15 3.58
CA PHE A 170 4.21 -8.30 3.58
C PHE A 170 4.87 -8.23 4.97
N ILE A 171 4.09 -7.98 6.02
CA ILE A 171 4.62 -7.88 7.38
C ILE A 171 5.13 -9.23 7.88
N ASN A 172 4.38 -10.31 7.65
CA ASN A 172 4.76 -11.67 8.05
C ASN A 172 6.07 -12.10 7.37
N GLU A 173 6.28 -11.73 6.09
CA GLU A 173 7.54 -11.98 5.38
C GLU A 173 8.71 -11.20 6.00
N ALA A 174 8.49 -9.94 6.40
CA ALA A 174 9.51 -9.15 7.10
C ALA A 174 9.89 -9.78 8.45
N LEU A 175 8.91 -10.19 9.26
CA LEU A 175 9.14 -10.87 10.53
C LEU A 175 9.88 -12.19 10.34
N ALA A 176 9.51 -12.98 9.33
CA ALA A 176 10.17 -14.26 9.02
C ALA A 176 11.63 -14.09 8.58
N LEU A 177 11.96 -12.97 7.91
CA LEU A 177 13.34 -12.62 7.54
C LEU A 177 14.18 -12.11 8.72
N GLY A 178 13.53 -11.68 9.81
CA GLY A 178 14.18 -11.15 11.00
C GLY A 178 14.14 -9.63 11.14
N PHE A 179 13.31 -8.92 10.37
CA PHE A 179 13.06 -7.51 10.61
C PHE A 179 12.39 -7.30 11.98
N LYS A 180 12.78 -6.22 12.66
CA LYS A 180 12.01 -5.64 13.75
C LYS A 180 11.02 -4.64 13.16
N VAL A 181 9.73 -4.86 13.41
CA VAL A 181 8.64 -4.06 12.87
C VAL A 181 8.15 -3.08 13.94
N PHE A 182 7.92 -1.82 13.59
CA PHE A 182 7.43 -0.81 14.54
C PHE A 182 6.38 0.12 13.91
N GLY A 183 5.43 0.55 14.74
CA GLY A 183 4.42 1.54 14.36
C GLY A 183 4.92 2.95 14.62
N TYR A 184 4.55 3.91 13.77
CA TYR A 184 4.96 5.32 13.95
C TYR A 184 3.83 6.35 13.80
N GLU A 185 2.58 5.91 13.68
CA GLU A 185 1.43 6.83 13.57
C GLU A 185 1.39 7.87 14.69
N ALA A 186 0.88 9.06 14.38
CA ALA A 186 0.60 10.10 15.35
C ALA A 186 -0.46 9.61 16.36
N SER A 187 -0.16 9.76 17.66
CA SER A 187 -1.17 9.51 18.69
C SER A 187 -2.25 10.60 18.66
N ALA A 188 -3.43 10.30 19.21
CA ALA A 188 -4.52 11.27 19.29
C ALA A 188 -4.17 12.49 20.17
N GLU A 189 -3.17 12.36 21.04
CA GLU A 189 -2.69 13.37 21.97
C GLU A 189 -1.53 14.20 21.41
N ALA A 190 -1.01 13.89 20.22
CA ALA A 190 0.08 14.63 19.60
C ALA A 190 -0.34 16.08 19.32
N LYS A 191 0.46 17.04 19.80
CA LYS A 191 0.20 18.50 19.70
C LYS A 191 1.47 19.26 19.30
N TRP A 192 1.91 19.03 18.08
CA TRP A 192 3.04 19.72 17.45
C TRP A 192 2.61 20.93 16.61
N ASP A 193 1.38 20.93 16.08
CA ASP A 193 0.83 22.01 15.26
C ASP A 193 -0.70 22.06 15.38
N ASP A 194 -1.31 23.21 15.08
CA ASP A 194 -2.76 23.40 15.07
C ASP A 194 -3.43 22.88 13.78
N ASP A 195 -2.69 22.77 12.66
CA ASP A 195 -3.17 22.08 11.47
C ASP A 195 -2.99 20.58 11.64
N ASN A 196 -4.11 19.85 11.63
CA ASN A 196 -4.13 18.41 11.85
C ASN A 196 -3.19 17.62 10.93
N TRP A 197 -3.02 18.05 9.67
CA TRP A 197 -2.10 17.40 8.75
C TRP A 197 -0.64 17.66 9.12
N ARG A 198 -0.24 18.93 9.30
CA ARG A 198 1.12 19.24 9.76
C ARG A 198 1.46 18.55 11.08
N ASN A 199 0.54 18.57 12.04
CA ASN A 199 0.69 17.90 13.32
C ASN A 199 1.01 16.42 13.14
N ARG A 200 0.29 15.74 12.23
CA ARG A 200 0.51 14.34 11.91
C ARG A 200 1.87 14.09 11.23
N GLU A 201 2.24 14.88 10.22
CA GLU A 201 3.56 14.73 9.56
C GLU A 201 4.72 14.90 10.56
N ILE A 202 4.64 15.90 11.45
CA ILE A 202 5.65 16.16 12.47
C ILE A 202 5.71 15.00 13.48
N ALA A 203 4.55 14.60 14.01
CA ALA A 203 4.47 13.52 14.99
C ALA A 203 5.05 12.20 14.45
N GLN A 204 4.69 11.82 13.21
CA GLN A 204 5.20 10.61 12.57
C GLN A 204 6.73 10.64 12.41
N ALA A 205 7.28 11.76 11.93
CA ALA A 205 8.73 11.91 11.79
C ALA A 205 9.45 11.83 13.15
N HIS A 206 8.90 12.44 14.19
CA HIS A 206 9.43 12.36 15.54
C HIS A 206 9.37 10.94 16.13
N ASN A 207 8.30 10.20 15.89
CA ASN A 207 8.17 8.81 16.34
C ASN A 207 9.23 7.90 15.70
N ILE A 208 9.43 8.04 14.37
CA ILE A 208 10.50 7.33 13.66
C ILE A 208 11.86 7.71 14.25
N HIS A 209 12.15 9.01 14.35
CA HIS A 209 13.42 9.50 14.87
C HIS A 209 13.68 9.01 16.31
N HIS A 210 12.67 8.99 17.17
CA HIS A 210 12.77 8.48 18.54
C HIS A 210 13.10 6.99 18.55
N TYR A 211 12.41 6.18 17.73
CA TYR A 211 12.73 4.77 17.57
C TYR A 211 14.19 4.57 17.15
N MET A 212 14.69 5.40 16.21
CA MET A 212 16.08 5.35 15.76
C MET A 212 17.12 5.64 16.84
N GLN A 213 16.77 6.43 17.87
CA GLN A 213 17.72 6.75 18.95
C GLN A 213 18.12 5.54 19.78
N THR A 214 17.27 4.51 19.84
CA THR A 214 17.51 3.30 20.63
C THR A 214 17.81 2.07 19.77
N ASN A 215 17.67 2.15 18.44
CA ASN A 215 17.79 1.03 17.51
C ASN A 215 18.87 1.25 16.43
N LYS A 216 20.10 1.58 16.83
CA LYS A 216 21.13 2.07 15.88
C LYS A 216 21.79 1.00 14.99
N GLU A 217 21.54 -0.28 15.27
CA GLU A 217 22.20 -1.40 14.59
C GLU A 217 21.38 -1.87 13.38
N GLY A 218 21.52 -1.16 12.25
CA GLY A 218 20.92 -1.53 10.97
C GLY A 218 20.20 -0.39 10.28
N LYS A 219 19.76 -0.65 9.04
CA LYS A 219 19.08 0.31 8.18
C LYS A 219 17.56 0.22 8.28
N TYR A 220 16.90 1.26 7.79
CA TYR A 220 15.47 1.50 7.98
C TYR A 220 14.72 1.43 6.66
N PHE A 221 13.72 0.55 6.60
CA PHE A 221 12.70 0.58 5.56
C PHE A 221 11.43 1.17 6.16
N ILE A 222 10.99 2.32 5.68
CA ILE A 222 9.78 3.01 6.14
C ILE A 222 8.70 2.88 5.06
N TYR A 223 7.52 2.43 5.45
CA TYR A 223 6.41 2.23 4.53
C TYR A 223 5.19 3.04 4.95
N CYS A 224 4.73 3.91 4.05
CA CYS A 224 3.77 4.97 4.35
C CYS A 224 2.63 5.08 3.31
N GLY A 225 1.55 5.74 3.69
CA GLY A 225 0.48 6.16 2.79
C GLY A 225 0.93 7.26 1.83
N ALA A 226 0.04 7.59 0.89
CA ALA A 226 0.32 8.58 -0.14
C ALA A 226 0.65 9.95 0.48
N GLY A 227 1.73 10.58 0.00
CA GLY A 227 2.10 11.94 0.38
C GLY A 227 3.18 12.06 1.45
N HIS A 228 3.35 11.05 2.29
CA HIS A 228 4.32 11.08 3.40
C HIS A 228 5.78 10.97 2.94
N ALA A 229 6.01 10.34 1.78
CA ALA A 229 7.35 10.18 1.21
C ALA A 229 7.89 11.45 0.51
N PHE A 230 7.06 12.48 0.27
CA PHE A 230 7.52 13.68 -0.43
C PHE A 230 8.50 14.49 0.41
N GLU A 231 9.51 15.08 -0.25
CA GLU A 231 10.66 15.66 0.45
C GLU A 231 10.49 17.15 0.77
N GLY A 232 9.82 17.91 -0.09
CA GLY A 232 9.74 19.36 0.06
C GLY A 232 8.38 19.89 0.48
N ASN A 233 8.22 21.20 0.28
CA ASN A 233 7.09 21.94 0.81
C ASN A 233 5.83 21.71 -0.03
N ASN A 234 4.79 21.20 0.62
CA ASN A 234 3.46 20.98 0.06
C ASN A 234 2.72 22.30 -0.20
N ASN A 235 3.17 23.07 -1.20
CA ASN A 235 2.54 24.32 -1.64
C ASN A 235 2.33 25.36 -0.52
N GLY A 236 3.31 25.50 0.37
CA GLY A 236 3.25 26.42 1.51
C GLY A 236 2.60 25.83 2.76
N ARG A 237 2.03 24.61 2.67
CA ARG A 237 1.43 23.94 3.83
C ARG A 237 2.46 23.38 4.81
N GLY A 238 3.69 23.09 4.37
CA GLY A 238 4.74 22.49 5.19
C GLY A 238 5.40 21.28 4.53
N LEU A 239 6.43 20.74 5.17
CA LEU A 239 7.09 19.51 4.74
C LEU A 239 6.23 18.29 5.10
N SER A 240 6.29 17.25 4.27
CA SER A 240 5.78 15.92 4.62
C SER A 240 6.74 15.18 5.57
N MET A 241 6.28 14.05 6.12
CA MET A 241 7.01 13.20 7.08
C MET A 241 8.46 12.93 6.65
N ALA A 242 8.71 12.55 5.40
CA ALA A 242 10.06 12.27 4.89
C ALA A 242 10.98 13.51 4.96
N GLY A 243 10.50 14.67 4.53
CA GLY A 243 11.25 15.93 4.61
C GLY A 243 11.56 16.35 6.05
N ILE A 244 10.61 16.16 6.97
CA ILE A 244 10.83 16.45 8.40
C ILE A 244 11.84 15.46 8.98
N LEU A 245 11.71 14.17 8.67
CA LEU A 245 12.62 13.12 9.13
C LEU A 245 14.06 13.36 8.66
N ALA A 246 14.25 13.80 7.42
CA ALA A 246 15.56 14.20 6.90
C ALA A 246 16.16 15.34 7.74
N GLY A 247 15.35 16.33 8.10
CA GLY A 247 15.74 17.44 8.98
C GLY A 247 16.15 16.99 10.40
N LEU A 248 15.44 16.03 10.99
CA LEU A 248 15.70 15.50 12.33
C LEU A 248 16.94 14.59 12.37
N THR A 249 17.10 13.73 11.37
CA THR A 249 18.18 12.73 11.33
C THR A 249 19.47 13.24 10.72
N LYS A 250 19.41 14.30 9.91
CA LYS A 250 20.51 14.77 9.04
C LYS A 250 20.96 13.71 8.02
N ILE A 251 20.12 12.70 7.77
CA ILE A 251 20.29 11.69 6.72
C ILE A 251 19.34 12.08 5.60
N ASN A 252 19.77 12.00 4.34
CA ASN A 252 18.87 12.14 3.19
C ASN A 252 18.23 10.78 2.91
N PRO A 253 16.92 10.56 3.21
CA PRO A 253 16.29 9.29 2.93
C PRO A 253 16.14 9.09 1.42
N PHE A 254 16.29 7.86 0.93
CA PHE A 254 15.93 7.53 -0.44
C PHE A 254 14.41 7.35 -0.55
N THR A 255 13.73 8.30 -1.19
CA THR A 255 12.26 8.33 -1.23
C THR A 255 11.70 7.84 -2.57
N ILE A 256 10.62 7.06 -2.51
CA ILE A 256 10.08 6.34 -3.68
C ILE A 256 8.56 6.52 -3.74
N ASP A 257 8.07 7.12 -4.83
CA ASP A 257 6.64 7.14 -5.16
C ASP A 257 6.28 5.94 -6.04
N GLN A 258 5.31 5.14 -5.60
CA GLN A 258 4.70 4.09 -6.41
C GLN A 258 3.22 4.34 -6.73
N ASN A 259 2.69 5.49 -6.33
CA ASN A 259 1.29 5.82 -6.50
C ASN A 259 0.99 6.44 -7.87
N ARG A 260 1.73 7.47 -8.28
CA ARG A 260 1.31 8.34 -9.40
C ARG A 260 1.17 7.60 -10.74
N TYR A 261 2.04 6.62 -10.97
CA TYR A 261 2.07 5.81 -12.20
C TYR A 261 1.61 4.38 -11.98
N SER A 262 0.74 4.14 -10.99
CA SER A 262 0.13 2.84 -10.76
C SER A 262 -1.09 2.59 -11.66
N TYR A 263 -1.46 1.32 -11.85
CA TYR A 263 -2.77 0.96 -12.40
C TYR A 263 -3.88 1.39 -11.43
N LYS A 264 -4.92 2.03 -11.95
CA LYS A 264 -6.08 2.57 -11.22
C LYS A 264 -7.38 1.89 -11.60
N GLY A 265 -7.33 0.68 -12.15
CA GLY A 265 -8.51 -0.06 -12.59
C GLY A 265 -9.03 0.45 -13.93
N GLU A 266 -9.26 1.76 -14.09
CA GLU A 266 -9.85 2.36 -15.28
C GLU A 266 -8.86 3.23 -16.08
N THR A 267 -8.79 3.04 -17.41
CA THR A 267 -7.86 3.76 -18.30
C THR A 267 -7.90 5.27 -18.16
N ARG A 268 -9.07 5.87 -17.90
CA ARG A 268 -9.21 7.34 -17.75
C ARG A 268 -8.52 7.90 -16.49
N TYR A 269 -8.28 7.06 -15.47
CA TYR A 269 -7.56 7.41 -14.24
C TYR A 269 -6.07 7.04 -14.30
N ASN A 270 -5.65 6.26 -15.30
CA ASN A 270 -4.25 5.90 -15.47
C ASN A 270 -3.48 7.04 -16.12
N HIS A 271 -2.27 7.30 -15.63
CA HIS A 271 -1.36 8.21 -16.30
C HIS A 271 -0.90 7.60 -17.65
N PRO A 272 -0.83 8.37 -18.76
CA PRO A 272 -0.45 7.81 -20.05
C PRO A 272 0.89 7.07 -20.09
N LEU A 273 1.88 7.48 -19.28
CA LEU A 273 3.15 6.77 -19.16
C LEU A 273 2.99 5.30 -18.75
N SER A 274 2.10 4.97 -17.80
CA SER A 274 1.90 3.57 -17.39
C SER A 274 1.19 2.74 -18.47
N LEU A 275 0.48 3.39 -19.39
CA LEU A 275 -0.14 2.73 -20.54
C LEU A 275 0.84 2.51 -21.70
N LEU A 276 1.81 3.42 -21.87
CA LEU A 276 2.82 3.32 -22.93
C LEU A 276 3.89 2.27 -22.61
N ILE A 277 4.25 2.15 -21.34
CA ILE A 277 5.30 1.25 -20.87
C ILE A 277 4.69 -0.13 -20.60
N LYS A 278 4.83 -1.03 -21.57
CA LYS A 278 4.32 -2.41 -21.51
C LYS A 278 5.22 -3.35 -20.71
N ALA A 279 5.68 -2.91 -19.54
CA ALA A 279 6.47 -3.75 -18.63
C ALA A 279 5.58 -4.83 -17.99
N GLN A 280 6.18 -5.95 -17.56
CA GLN A 280 5.49 -7.00 -16.78
C GLN A 280 5.81 -6.91 -15.28
N GLU A 281 6.73 -6.02 -14.91
CA GLU A 281 7.16 -5.75 -13.54
C GLU A 281 7.25 -4.23 -13.31
N PRO A 282 7.34 -3.76 -12.05
CA PRO A 282 7.55 -2.35 -11.78
C PRO A 282 8.91 -1.87 -12.28
N VAL A 283 8.92 -0.74 -12.97
CA VAL A 283 10.11 -0.20 -13.66
C VAL A 283 10.37 1.25 -13.32
N ILE A 284 11.61 1.68 -13.56
CA ILE A 284 12.01 3.09 -13.59
C ILE A 284 12.38 3.50 -15.02
N LEU A 285 12.39 4.81 -15.26
CA LEU A 285 12.96 5.42 -16.44
C LEU A 285 14.27 6.11 -16.06
N GLU A 286 15.35 5.77 -16.75
CA GLU A 286 16.66 6.40 -16.59
C GLU A 286 17.11 7.01 -17.91
N ASN A 287 17.46 8.29 -17.89
CA ASN A 287 17.93 8.99 -19.08
C ASN A 287 19.42 8.70 -19.36
N LYS A 288 19.94 9.19 -20.49
CA LYS A 288 21.34 9.01 -20.88
C LYS A 288 22.37 9.62 -19.93
N ASP A 289 21.96 10.58 -19.11
CA ASP A 289 22.80 11.24 -18.10
C ASP A 289 22.78 10.51 -16.75
N GLY A 290 22.08 9.38 -16.65
CA GLY A 290 21.90 8.61 -15.42
C GLY A 290 20.87 9.21 -14.45
N LYS A 291 20.12 10.25 -14.87
CA LYS A 291 19.02 10.79 -14.07
C LYS A 291 17.82 9.87 -14.14
N VAL A 292 17.20 9.62 -12.99
CA VAL A 292 15.98 8.81 -12.88
C VAL A 292 14.74 9.69 -12.80
N PHE A 293 13.64 9.19 -13.36
CA PHE A 293 12.37 9.89 -13.42
C PHE A 293 11.70 10.02 -12.05
N ASN A 294 11.24 11.23 -11.71
CA ASN A 294 10.55 11.54 -10.47
C ASN A 294 9.33 12.47 -10.67
N SER A 295 8.71 12.43 -11.85
CA SER A 295 7.42 13.08 -12.16
C SER A 295 7.35 14.61 -12.21
N SER A 296 8.31 15.33 -11.61
CA SER A 296 8.65 16.73 -11.92
C SER A 296 9.93 17.20 -11.20
N SER A 297 10.44 18.39 -11.54
CA SER A 297 11.55 19.05 -10.84
C SER A 297 11.10 19.98 -9.69
N ASN A 298 9.88 19.81 -9.18
CA ASN A 298 9.39 20.62 -8.06
C ASN A 298 9.97 20.08 -6.73
N SER A 299 10.01 20.91 -5.67
CA SER A 299 10.58 20.48 -4.39
C SER A 299 9.70 19.47 -3.65
N TYR A 300 8.42 19.36 -3.98
CA TYR A 300 7.43 18.44 -3.41
C TYR A 300 7.32 17.14 -4.22
N GLU A 301 8.45 16.48 -4.46
CA GLU A 301 8.50 15.16 -5.10
C GLU A 301 9.35 14.20 -4.27
N THR A 302 9.47 12.97 -4.76
CA THR A 302 10.38 11.93 -4.26
C THR A 302 11.65 11.88 -5.10
N ASP A 303 12.67 11.12 -4.68
CA ASP A 303 13.86 10.87 -5.48
C ASP A 303 13.53 10.15 -6.80
N ILE A 304 12.61 9.17 -6.74
CA ILE A 304 12.16 8.42 -7.93
C ILE A 304 10.66 8.13 -7.90
N SER A 305 10.07 8.02 -9.09
CA SER A 305 8.72 7.48 -9.28
C SER A 305 8.79 6.17 -10.06
N ILE A 306 8.22 5.10 -9.51
CA ILE A 306 8.13 3.81 -10.21
C ILE A 306 6.86 3.75 -11.05
N ILE A 307 6.97 3.11 -12.20
CA ILE A 307 5.88 2.88 -13.13
C ILE A 307 5.47 1.43 -12.97
N GLN A 308 4.26 1.22 -12.45
CA GLN A 308 3.74 -0.12 -12.23
C GLN A 308 3.20 -0.68 -13.56
N PRO A 309 3.31 -2.00 -13.77
CA PRO A 309 2.72 -2.64 -14.92
C PRO A 309 1.19 -2.45 -14.92
N VAL A 310 0.61 -2.26 -16.10
CA VAL A 310 -0.85 -2.19 -16.24
C VAL A 310 -1.36 -3.59 -16.60
N SER A 311 -2.25 -4.14 -15.78
CA SER A 311 -3.02 -5.32 -16.18
C SER A 311 -4.16 -4.86 -17.08
N MET A 312 -4.21 -5.37 -18.31
CA MET A 312 -5.34 -5.14 -19.22
C MET A 312 -6.53 -5.97 -18.72
N PHE A 313 -7.29 -5.40 -17.77
CA PHE A 313 -8.71 -5.63 -17.40
C PHE A 313 -9.32 -7.04 -17.24
N GLU A 314 -8.81 -8.12 -17.81
CA GLU A 314 -9.42 -9.45 -17.70
C GLU A 314 -8.81 -10.27 -16.55
N ASP A 315 -7.81 -9.73 -15.86
CA ASP A 315 -6.85 -10.50 -15.08
C ASP A 315 -6.27 -9.70 -13.88
N ALA A 316 -7.06 -8.83 -13.24
CA ALA A 316 -6.62 -8.12 -12.04
C ALA A 316 -6.15 -9.10 -10.93
N GLU A 317 -6.75 -10.29 -10.86
CA GLU A 317 -6.34 -11.36 -9.95
C GLU A 317 -5.04 -12.07 -10.41
N ASN A 318 -4.83 -12.21 -11.73
CA ASN A 318 -3.56 -12.69 -12.30
C ASN A 318 -2.42 -11.68 -12.17
N TYR A 319 -2.72 -10.40 -11.89
CA TYR A 319 -1.71 -9.38 -11.67
C TYR A 319 -0.83 -9.68 -10.44
N LEU A 320 -1.40 -10.31 -9.40
CA LEU A 320 -0.64 -10.74 -8.22
C LEU A 320 0.38 -11.83 -8.57
N ILE A 321 0.07 -12.73 -9.52
CA ILE A 321 1.01 -13.76 -10.01
C ILE A 321 2.18 -13.11 -10.75
N LYS A 322 1.92 -12.09 -11.57
CA LYS A 322 2.99 -11.39 -12.30
C LYS A 322 3.99 -10.76 -11.34
N LEU A 323 3.51 -10.20 -10.24
CA LEU A 323 4.35 -9.58 -9.21
C LEU A 323 5.02 -10.60 -8.28
N ASP A 324 4.43 -11.78 -8.10
CA ASP A 324 4.99 -12.88 -7.31
C ASP A 324 4.79 -14.24 -8.01
N PRO A 325 5.71 -14.63 -8.90
CA PRO A 325 5.58 -15.83 -9.73
C PRO A 325 5.68 -17.14 -8.94
N LYS A 326 5.97 -17.08 -7.63
CA LYS A 326 5.97 -18.25 -6.75
C LYS A 326 4.57 -18.69 -6.34
N ARG A 327 3.55 -17.87 -6.59
CA ARG A 327 2.16 -18.17 -6.24
C ARG A 327 1.59 -19.23 -7.17
N ILE A 328 0.81 -20.14 -6.60
CA ILE A 328 0.10 -21.19 -7.31
C ILE A 328 -1.42 -21.00 -7.16
N ASN A 329 -2.18 -21.55 -8.10
CA ASN A 329 -3.63 -21.46 -8.11
C ASN A 329 -4.23 -22.44 -7.09
N TYR A 330 -4.90 -21.91 -6.07
CA TYR A 330 -5.76 -22.65 -5.15
C TYR A 330 -7.20 -22.52 -5.63
N ARG A 331 -7.87 -23.66 -5.80
CA ARG A 331 -9.29 -23.73 -6.17
C ARG A 331 -10.10 -24.32 -5.03
N TYR A 332 -11.15 -23.61 -4.62
CA TYR A 332 -12.10 -24.14 -3.67
C TYR A 332 -13.22 -24.92 -4.38
N SER A 333 -13.63 -26.07 -3.83
CA SER A 333 -14.74 -26.85 -4.39
C SER A 333 -16.09 -26.31 -3.93
N LEU A 334 -16.91 -25.86 -4.87
CA LEU A 334 -18.24 -25.29 -4.63
C LEU A 334 -19.23 -26.29 -4.05
N ASP A 335 -19.05 -27.59 -4.31
CA ASP A 335 -19.95 -28.65 -3.82
C ASP A 335 -19.96 -28.76 -2.30
N SER A 336 -18.95 -28.21 -1.63
CA SER A 336 -18.83 -28.20 -0.17
C SER A 336 -19.52 -26.99 0.49
N LEU A 337 -20.00 -26.02 -0.29
CA LEU A 337 -20.64 -24.81 0.23
C LEU A 337 -22.12 -25.06 0.56
N LYS A 338 -22.56 -24.58 1.73
CA LYS A 338 -23.94 -24.76 2.24
C LYS A 338 -24.93 -23.78 1.62
N SER A 339 -24.50 -22.53 1.44
CA SER A 339 -25.30 -21.43 0.91
C SER A 339 -24.39 -20.37 0.29
N PHE A 340 -25.00 -19.41 -0.40
CA PHE A 340 -24.34 -18.25 -0.97
C PHE A 340 -25.05 -16.95 -0.52
N PRO A 341 -24.34 -15.82 -0.41
CA PRO A 341 -22.90 -15.68 -0.60
C PRO A 341 -22.09 -16.29 0.57
N ALA A 342 -20.86 -16.71 0.27
CA ALA A 342 -19.91 -17.25 1.25
C ALA A 342 -18.56 -16.55 1.10
N LEU A 343 -17.94 -16.19 2.22
CA LEU A 343 -16.55 -15.76 2.28
C LEU A 343 -15.68 -16.95 2.67
N ILE A 344 -14.64 -17.18 1.88
CA ILE A 344 -13.67 -18.25 2.09
C ILE A 344 -12.35 -17.62 2.48
N PHE A 345 -11.85 -18.00 3.64
CA PHE A 345 -10.61 -17.50 4.22
C PHE A 345 -9.56 -18.58 4.19
N TYR A 346 -8.38 -18.26 3.66
CA TYR A 346 -7.21 -19.12 3.72
C TYR A 346 -6.28 -18.60 4.81
N HIS A 347 -6.03 -19.39 5.85
CA HIS A 347 -5.10 -19.02 6.91
C HIS A 347 -3.88 -19.92 6.92
N HIS A 348 -2.69 -19.36 7.20
CA HIS A 348 -1.55 -20.17 7.60
C HIS A 348 -1.92 -21.04 8.80
N LYS A 349 -1.88 -22.37 8.63
CA LYS A 349 -2.34 -23.33 9.63
C LYS A 349 -1.65 -23.13 10.99
N LYS A 350 -0.34 -22.89 10.99
CA LYS A 350 0.43 -22.62 12.21
C LYS A 350 -0.08 -21.38 12.95
N ASN A 351 -0.19 -20.25 12.27
CA ASN A 351 -0.58 -18.98 12.88
C ASN A 351 -2.01 -19.03 13.39
N HIS A 352 -2.93 -19.60 12.62
CA HIS A 352 -4.34 -19.74 13.02
C HIS A 352 -4.58 -20.74 14.17
N ASN A 353 -3.69 -21.73 14.32
CA ASN A 353 -3.72 -22.62 15.50
C ASN A 353 -3.22 -21.90 16.76
N ILE A 354 -2.27 -20.97 16.62
CA ILE A 354 -1.74 -20.17 17.73
C ILE A 354 -2.74 -19.07 18.13
N HIS A 355 -3.34 -18.40 17.14
CA HIS A 355 -4.25 -17.28 17.38
C HIS A 355 -5.39 -17.24 16.36
N LYS A 356 -6.63 -17.30 16.82
CA LYS A 356 -7.82 -17.34 15.93
C LYS A 356 -8.03 -16.07 15.11
N LEU A 357 -7.50 -14.94 15.57
CA LEU A 357 -7.55 -13.66 14.86
C LEU A 357 -6.33 -13.46 13.95
N ALA A 358 -5.53 -14.50 13.68
CA ALA A 358 -4.47 -14.43 12.66
C ALA A 358 -5.07 -14.03 11.32
N VAL A 359 -4.50 -12.99 10.69
CA VAL A 359 -4.99 -12.48 9.41
C VAL A 359 -4.89 -13.58 8.34
N PRO A 360 -5.96 -13.87 7.57
CA PRO A 360 -5.90 -14.77 6.43
C PRO A 360 -4.89 -14.28 5.39
N VAL A 361 -4.23 -15.21 4.71
CA VAL A 361 -3.31 -14.91 3.61
C VAL A 361 -4.03 -14.55 2.31
N GLY A 362 -5.33 -14.83 2.24
CA GLY A 362 -6.20 -14.46 1.15
C GLY A 362 -7.66 -14.76 1.47
N VAL A 363 -8.53 -13.97 0.87
CA VAL A 363 -9.99 -14.01 1.05
C VAL A 363 -10.62 -13.97 -0.32
N ILE A 364 -11.68 -14.74 -0.52
CA ILE A 364 -12.54 -14.65 -1.71
C ILE A 364 -14.01 -14.69 -1.29
N GLU A 365 -14.83 -13.87 -1.94
CA GLU A 365 -16.28 -13.95 -1.84
C GLU A 365 -16.83 -14.74 -3.02
N ILE A 366 -17.62 -15.78 -2.72
CA ILE A 366 -18.35 -16.57 -3.70
C ILE A 366 -19.84 -16.25 -3.55
N LYS A 367 -20.44 -15.65 -4.57
CA LYS A 367 -21.82 -15.18 -4.59
C LYS A 367 -22.78 -16.18 -5.20
N SER A 368 -22.30 -17.06 -6.07
CA SER A 368 -23.12 -18.12 -6.68
C SER A 368 -22.28 -19.31 -7.15
N LYS A 369 -22.93 -20.31 -7.73
CA LYS A 369 -22.27 -21.52 -8.25
C LYS A 369 -21.48 -21.26 -9.55
N GLU A 370 -21.68 -20.11 -10.16
CA GLU A 370 -21.06 -19.71 -11.42
C GLU A 370 -19.75 -18.93 -11.20
N ASP A 371 -19.46 -18.53 -9.95
CA ASP A 371 -18.29 -17.73 -9.61
C ASP A 371 -16.98 -18.53 -9.69
N ILE A 372 -15.90 -17.82 -10.03
CA ILE A 372 -14.54 -18.36 -10.09
C ILE A 372 -14.00 -18.47 -8.66
N THR A 373 -13.52 -19.66 -8.28
CA THR A 373 -12.99 -19.96 -6.94
C THR A 373 -11.46 -19.94 -6.86
N GLN A 374 -10.81 -19.22 -7.77
CA GLN A 374 -9.35 -19.19 -7.87
C GLN A 374 -8.76 -18.15 -6.93
N LEU A 375 -7.72 -18.54 -6.21
CA LEU A 375 -6.92 -17.65 -5.37
C LEU A 375 -5.44 -18.00 -5.55
N TYR A 376 -4.59 -17.00 -5.70
CA TYR A 376 -3.16 -17.19 -5.94
C TYR A 376 -2.36 -16.95 -4.67
N LEU A 377 -1.87 -18.04 -4.07
CA LEU A 377 -1.12 -18.02 -2.81
C LEU A 377 0.23 -18.70 -2.97
N LYS A 378 1.21 -18.33 -2.13
CA LYS A 378 2.48 -19.06 -2.03
C LYS A 378 2.20 -20.51 -1.56
N PRO A 379 2.96 -21.52 -2.00
CA PRO A 379 2.80 -22.89 -1.48
C PRO A 379 2.98 -22.95 0.04
N ASN A 380 1.95 -23.39 0.77
CA ASN A 380 1.98 -23.58 2.22
C ASN A 380 0.86 -24.51 2.71
N ASP A 381 0.90 -24.85 4.00
CA ASP A 381 -0.17 -25.55 4.71
C ASP A 381 -1.24 -24.54 5.16
N TYR A 382 -2.39 -24.60 4.51
CA TYR A 382 -3.52 -23.73 4.77
C TYR A 382 -4.65 -24.43 5.53
N THR A 383 -5.30 -23.68 6.41
CA THR A 383 -6.61 -24.03 6.97
C THR A 383 -7.64 -23.12 6.35
N VAL A 384 -8.75 -23.69 5.90
CA VAL A 384 -9.86 -22.95 5.28
C VAL A 384 -10.96 -22.72 6.30
N GLU A 385 -11.37 -21.47 6.46
CA GLU A 385 -12.55 -21.07 7.21
C GLU A 385 -13.60 -20.53 6.23
N ILE A 386 -14.89 -20.82 6.49
CA ILE A 386 -15.98 -20.37 5.63
C ILE A 386 -16.99 -19.63 6.50
N ARG A 387 -17.36 -18.44 6.06
CA ARG A 387 -18.43 -17.65 6.66
C ARG A 387 -19.55 -17.46 5.65
N TYR A 388 -20.76 -17.78 6.06
CA TYR A 388 -21.97 -17.52 5.30
C TYR A 388 -22.56 -16.19 5.76
N GLN A 389 -23.30 -15.54 4.86
CA GLN A 389 -24.03 -14.32 5.19
C GLN A 389 -25.26 -14.59 6.08
#